data_AF-A0A699X6G5-F1
#
_entry.id   AF-A0A699X6G5-F1
#
_cell.length_a   1.000
_cell.length_b   1.000
_cell.length_c   1.000
_cell.angle_alpha   90.00
_cell.angle_beta   90.00
_cell.angle_gamma   90.00
#
_symmetry.space_group_name_H-M   'P 1'
#
loop_
_entity.id
_entity.type
_entity.pdbx_description
1 polymer ?
#
loop_
_entity_poly.entity_id
_entity_poly.type
_entity_poly.pdbx_seq_one_letter_code
_entity_poly.pdbx_strand_id
1 'polypeptide(L)'
;GDIQGIIDPALNNEYDIQSMWKIAEKALMCVQPHGNMRPTMSEVIKEIQDAISIERGVVAAARERSSDEMSRHSMLQMGSLDLGANDQDLSIDESFARPGPR
;
A
#
# COMPACT_ATOMS: atom_id res chain seq x y z
N GLY A 1 16.61 21.77 -2.47
CA GLY A 1 15.45 22.42 -3.12
C GLY A 1 14.39 22.69 -2.08
N ASP A 2 13.44 23.57 -2.37
CA ASP A 2 12.28 23.80 -1.51
C ASP A 2 11.17 22.80 -1.86
N ILE A 3 10.97 21.81 -1.00
CA ILE A 3 9.90 20.82 -1.17
C ILE A 3 8.54 21.41 -0.81
N GLN A 4 8.48 22.34 0.15
CA GLN A 4 7.21 22.90 0.63
C GLN A 4 6.47 23.63 -0.49
N GLY A 5 7.21 24.30 -1.37
CA GLY A 5 6.66 25.00 -2.53
C GLY A 5 6.03 24.11 -3.61
N ILE A 6 6.22 22.79 -3.58
CA ILE A 6 5.62 21.87 -4.57
C ILE A 6 4.56 20.94 -3.98
N ILE A 7 4.34 21.00 -2.67
CA ILE A 7 3.36 20.17 -1.98
C ILE A 7 1.97 20.77 -2.20
N ASP A 8 0.99 19.90 -2.48
CA ASP A 8 -0.40 20.30 -2.64
C ASP A 8 -0.91 20.97 -1.34
N PRO A 9 -1.34 22.25 -1.38
CA PRO A 9 -1.90 22.93 -0.22
C PRO A 9 -3.09 22.21 0.40
N ALA A 10 -3.84 21.40 -0.37
CA ALA A 10 -4.97 20.64 0.11
C ALA A 10 -4.60 19.54 1.13
N LEU A 11 -3.32 19.18 1.23
CA LEU A 11 -2.83 18.21 2.22
C LEU A 11 -2.74 18.78 3.65
N ASN A 12 -2.98 20.08 3.86
CA ASN A 12 -3.09 20.71 5.18
C ASN A 12 -1.96 20.36 6.18
N ASN A 13 -0.73 20.15 5.68
CA ASN A 13 0.42 19.70 6.48
C ASN A 13 0.24 18.32 7.17
N GLU A 14 -0.70 17.50 6.70
CA GLU A 14 -0.94 16.13 7.16
C GLU A 14 -0.11 15.11 6.36
N TYR A 15 1.22 15.29 6.38
CA TYR A 15 2.17 14.41 5.70
C TYR A 15 3.52 14.42 6.41
N ASP A 16 4.29 13.34 6.28
CA ASP A 16 5.69 13.29 6.66
C ASP A 16 6.57 13.88 5.56
N ILE A 17 7.49 14.74 5.95
CA ILE A 17 8.36 15.43 4.99
C ILE A 17 9.30 14.45 4.24
N GLN A 18 9.73 13.36 4.87
CA GLN A 18 10.59 12.36 4.25
C GLN A 18 9.84 11.53 3.21
N SER A 19 8.58 11.18 3.47
CA SER A 19 7.74 10.50 2.47
C SER A 19 7.55 11.38 1.23
N MET A 20 7.29 12.68 1.43
CA MET A 20 7.12 13.64 0.33
C MET A 20 8.39 13.82 -0.50
N TRP A 21 9.56 13.90 0.14
CA TRP A 21 10.84 13.94 -0.58
C TRP A 21 11.04 12.72 -1.47
N LYS A 22 10.75 11.54 -0.94
CA LYS A 22 10.92 10.26 -1.64
C LYS A 22 10.02 10.18 -2.88
N ILE A 23 8.75 10.59 -2.75
CA ILE A 23 7.81 10.67 -3.87
C ILE A 23 8.24 11.72 -4.89
N ALA A 24 8.63 12.91 -4.46
CA ALA A 24 9.04 14.00 -5.36
C ALA A 24 10.27 13.62 -6.20
N GLU A 25 11.28 12.99 -5.57
CA GLU A 25 12.46 12.50 -6.27
C GLU A 25 12.08 11.46 -7.32
N LYS A 26 11.26 10.47 -6.95
CA LYS A 26 10.84 9.44 -7.91
C LYS A 26 10.00 9.99 -9.06
N ALA A 27 9.09 10.92 -8.77
CA ALA A 27 8.27 11.59 -9.79
C ALA A 27 9.15 12.35 -10.81
N LEU A 28 10.21 13.01 -10.35
CA LEU A 28 11.16 13.69 -11.23
C LEU A 28 11.91 12.72 -12.15
N MET A 29 12.21 11.51 -11.69
CA MET A 29 12.79 10.46 -12.53
C MET A 29 11.78 9.93 -13.57
N CYS A 30 10.49 9.83 -13.22
CA CYS A 30 9.44 9.37 -14.13
C CYS A 30 9.26 10.26 -15.36
N VAL A 31 9.57 11.56 -15.24
CA VAL A 31 9.37 12.56 -16.31
C VAL A 31 10.66 12.89 -17.08
N GLN A 32 11.70 12.06 -16.97
CA GLN A 32 12.92 12.29 -17.73
C GLN A 32 12.65 12.32 -19.25
N PRO A 33 13.31 13.22 -20.01
CA PRO A 33 13.08 13.34 -21.45
C PRO A 33 13.33 12.03 -22.20
N HIS A 34 14.36 11.30 -21.79
CA HIS A 34 14.77 10.04 -22.39
C HIS A 34 14.17 8.86 -21.63
N GLY A 35 13.46 7.97 -22.35
CA GLY A 35 12.72 6.86 -21.74
C GLY A 35 13.60 5.87 -20.98
N ASN A 36 14.84 5.67 -21.40
CA ASN A 36 15.81 4.79 -20.72
C ASN A 36 16.34 5.35 -19.39
N MET A 37 16.09 6.63 -19.09
CA MET A 37 16.40 7.23 -17.79
C MET A 37 15.22 7.20 -16.83
N ARG A 38 14.02 6.81 -17.33
CA ARG A 38 12.84 6.67 -16.49
C ARG A 38 12.95 5.35 -15.72
N PRO A 39 12.48 5.31 -14.46
CA PRO A 39 12.47 4.09 -13.67
C PRO A 39 11.50 3.08 -14.26
N THR A 40 11.74 1.80 -14.00
CA THR A 40 10.79 0.73 -14.23
C THR A 40 9.59 0.87 -13.30
N MET A 41 8.43 0.31 -13.69
CA MET A 41 7.25 0.33 -12.83
C MET A 41 7.49 -0.38 -11.48
N SER A 42 8.33 -1.41 -11.44
CA SER A 42 8.70 -2.08 -10.19
C SER A 42 9.46 -1.17 -9.22
N GLU A 43 10.37 -0.34 -9.74
CA GLU A 43 11.08 0.66 -8.93
C GLU A 43 10.14 1.76 -8.44
N VAL A 44 9.19 2.21 -9.28
CA VAL A 44 8.17 3.17 -8.87
C VAL A 44 7.31 2.61 -7.73
N ILE A 45 6.84 1.37 -7.86
CA ILE A 45 6.02 0.72 -6.83
C ILE A 45 6.79 0.60 -5.51
N LYS A 46 8.07 0.18 -5.57
CA LYS A 46 8.91 0.07 -4.37
C LYS A 46 9.00 1.40 -3.61
N GLU A 47 9.20 2.50 -4.33
CA GLU A 47 9.37 3.82 -3.72
C GLU A 47 8.07 4.35 -3.12
N ILE A 48 6.93 4.06 -3.75
CA ILE A 48 5.61 4.34 -3.19
C ILE A 48 5.39 3.54 -1.89
N GLN A 49 5.74 2.25 -1.88
CA GLN A 49 5.61 1.40 -0.69
C GLN A 49 6.49 1.88 0.46
N ASP A 50 7.72 2.31 0.16
CA ASP A 50 8.63 2.87 1.16
C ASP A 50 8.08 4.19 1.73
N ALA A 51 7.56 5.09 0.88
CA ALA A 51 6.96 6.34 1.33
C ALA A 51 5.73 6.09 2.22
N ILE A 52 4.87 5.14 1.85
CA ILE A 52 3.72 4.71 2.68
C ILE A 52 4.19 4.15 4.03
N SER A 53 5.30 3.42 4.06
CA SER A 53 5.85 2.86 5.29
C SER A 53 6.34 3.95 6.25
N ILE A 54 6.94 5.02 5.70
CA ILE A 54 7.33 6.23 6.46
C ILE A 54 6.08 6.91 7.04
N GLU A 55 5.08 7.18 6.22
CA GLU A 55 3.80 7.79 6.66
C GLU A 55 3.16 7.00 7.81
N ARG A 56 3.10 5.67 7.66
CA ARG A 56 2.49 4.78 8.67
C ARG A 56 3.32 4.69 9.95
N GLY A 57 4.63 4.86 9.88
CA GLY A 57 5.52 4.91 11.04
C GLY A 57 5.17 6.05 12.00
N VAL A 58 4.76 7.21 11.45
CA VAL A 58 4.24 8.34 12.24
C VAL A 58 2.91 7.98 12.91
N VAL A 59 2.01 7.30 12.19
CA VAL A 59 0.69 6.88 12.72
C VAL A 59 0.81 5.83 13.83
N ALA A 60 1.80 4.93 13.76
CA ALA A 60 2.06 3.95 14.81
C ALA A 60 2.57 4.63 16.10
N ALA A 61 3.54 5.54 15.99
CA ALA A 61 4.07 6.29 17.13
C ALA A 61 3.01 7.22 17.78
N ALA A 62 2.05 7.73 17.00
CA ALA A 62 0.96 8.56 17.51
C ALA A 62 -0.14 7.74 18.23
N ARG A 63 -0.25 6.43 18.00
CA ARG A 63 -1.23 5.55 18.65
C ARG A 63 -0.73 4.85 19.92
N GLU A 64 0.58 4.79 20.12
CA GLU A 64 1.23 4.21 21.30
C GLU A 64 1.20 5.16 22.53
N ARG A 65 0.06 5.78 22.82
CA ARG A 65 -0.14 6.53 24.08
C ARG A 65 -1.52 6.34 24.71
N SER A 66 -2.26 5.30 24.34
CA SER A 66 -3.54 5.01 24.99
C SER A 66 -3.74 3.52 25.19
N SER A 67 -3.44 3.07 26.40
CA SER A 67 -4.31 2.28 27.31
C SER A 67 -3.55 1.13 27.98
N ASP A 68 -2.95 1.42 29.13
CA ASP A 68 -2.69 0.43 30.17
C ASP A 68 -4.03 0.06 30.85
N GLU A 69 -4.48 -1.20 30.77
CA GLU A 69 -5.05 -1.96 31.90
C GLU A 69 -5.50 -3.39 31.52
N MET A 70 -5.28 -4.28 32.49
CA MET A 70 -5.71 -5.68 32.69
C MET A 70 -6.79 -6.28 31.75
N SER A 71 -6.68 -7.54 31.32
CA SER A 71 -7.20 -8.66 32.12
C SER A 71 -6.64 -10.01 31.68
N ARG A 72 -5.99 -10.71 32.62
CA ARG A 72 -5.34 -12.01 32.49
C ARG A 72 -6.28 -13.21 32.75
N HIS A 73 -7.54 -13.11 32.37
CA HIS A 73 -8.53 -14.19 32.52
C HIS A 73 -9.38 -14.20 31.24
N SER A 74 -9.36 -15.22 30.39
CA SER A 74 -9.80 -16.58 30.73
C SER A 74 -9.11 -17.66 29.91
N MET A 75 -8.61 -18.65 30.65
CA MET A 75 -8.15 -19.94 30.22
C MET A 75 -9.33 -20.81 29.73
N LEU A 76 -9.10 -21.55 28.63
CA LEU A 76 -9.73 -22.83 28.26
C LEU A 76 -11.22 -22.84 27.89
N GLN A 77 -11.51 -22.93 26.58
CA GLN A 77 -12.59 -23.79 26.12
C GLN A 77 -12.18 -24.55 24.84
N MET A 78 -12.02 -25.85 25.04
CA MET A 78 -11.79 -26.95 24.12
C MET A 78 -12.93 -27.08 23.09
N GLY A 79 -12.60 -27.31 21.81
CA GLY A 79 -13.59 -27.61 20.77
C GLY A 79 -12.97 -27.97 19.42
N SER A 80 -12.92 -29.26 19.14
CA SER A 80 -12.39 -29.94 17.95
C SER A 80 -13.34 -29.87 16.72
N LEU A 81 -12.82 -30.32 15.56
CA LEU A 81 -13.50 -30.75 14.30
C LEU A 81 -13.73 -29.60 13.28
N ASP A 82 -13.55 -29.69 11.96
CA ASP A 82 -13.27 -30.76 10.98
C ASP A 82 -12.82 -30.09 9.65
N LEU A 83 -12.19 -30.85 8.74
CA LEU A 83 -11.82 -30.42 7.38
C LEU A 83 -13.08 -30.20 6.51
N GLY A 84 -13.32 -28.97 6.08
CA GLY A 84 -14.29 -28.65 5.02
C GLY A 84 -13.60 -28.09 3.79
N ALA A 85 -13.31 -28.95 2.82
CA ALA A 85 -12.92 -28.56 1.47
C ALA A 85 -14.04 -27.73 0.84
N ASN A 86 -13.75 -26.46 0.51
CA ASN A 86 -14.61 -25.64 -0.32
C ASN A 86 -13.92 -25.44 -1.68
N ASP A 87 -14.15 -26.38 -2.59
CA ASP A 87 -14.03 -26.14 -4.02
C ASP A 87 -15.16 -25.19 -4.43
N GLN A 88 -14.89 -23.88 -4.38
CA GLN A 88 -15.71 -22.91 -5.13
C GLN A 88 -15.13 -22.82 -6.54
N ASP A 89 -15.53 -23.80 -7.33
CA ASP A 89 -15.38 -23.85 -8.78
C ASP A 89 -16.21 -22.70 -9.38
N LEU A 90 -15.57 -21.56 -9.60
CA LEU A 90 -16.14 -20.49 -10.41
C LEU A 90 -16.01 -20.92 -11.87
N SER A 91 -17.08 -21.50 -12.40
CA SER A 91 -17.21 -21.79 -13.82
C SER A 91 -16.94 -20.50 -14.61
N ILE A 92 -15.79 -20.46 -15.28
CA ILE A 92 -15.46 -19.36 -16.18
C ILE A 92 -16.36 -19.53 -17.41
N ASP A 93 -17.27 -18.58 -17.62
CA ASP A 93 -18.17 -18.54 -18.77
C ASP A 93 -17.37 -18.46 -20.08
N GLU A 94 -17.29 -19.57 -20.82
CA GLU A 94 -16.51 -19.73 -22.06
C GLU A 94 -17.20 -19.05 -23.26
N SER A 95 -17.54 -17.76 -23.13
CA SER A 95 -18.14 -16.96 -24.20
C SER A 95 -17.13 -16.06 -24.92
N PHE A 96 -15.90 -15.90 -24.39
CA PHE A 96 -14.86 -15.02 -24.96
C PHE A 96 -13.99 -15.69 -26.05
N ALA A 97 -14.15 -17.00 -26.30
CA ALA A 97 -13.31 -17.74 -27.25
C ALA A 97 -13.90 -17.86 -28.67
N ARG A 98 -14.85 -17.00 -29.08
CA ARG A 98 -15.34 -17.00 -30.47
C ARG A 98 -14.61 -15.93 -31.32
N PRO A 99 -13.69 -16.32 -32.22
CA PRO A 99 -13.26 -15.43 -33.29
C PRO A 99 -14.42 -15.24 -34.28
N GLY A 100 -14.79 -13.99 -34.54
CA GLY A 100 -15.81 -13.64 -35.54
C GLY A 100 -15.35 -13.99 -36.97
N PRO A 101 -16.28 -14.38 -37.86
CA PRO A 101 -15.96 -14.66 -39.25
C PRO A 101 -15.50 -13.38 -39.97
N ARG A 102 -14.51 -13.53 -40.84
CA ARG A 102 -14.00 -12.52 -41.77
C ARG A 102 -15.02 -12.17 -42.85
#